data_AF-A0A849WJ83-F1
#
_entry.id   AF-A0A849WJ83-F1
#
_cell.length_a   1.000
_cell.length_b   1.000
_cell.length_c   1.000
_cell.angle_alpha   90.00
_cell.angle_beta   90.00
_cell.angle_gamma   90.00
#
_symmetry.space_group_name_H-M   'P 1'
#
loop_
_entity.id
_entity.type
_entity.pdbx_description
1 polymer ?
#
loop_
_entity_poly.entity_id
_entity_poly.type
_entity_poly.pdbx_seq_one_letter_code
_entity_poly.pdbx_strand_id
1 'polypeptide(L)'
;MAALTMTNILIPEKSDPVWKKIVLNCDKLLFKALATKLVMMRVKMIIDIDSENEIYDKRIQLSIEVAYDFFSKNKNIVQDDIKYLFNKDEF
;
A
#
# COMPACT_ATOMS: atom_id res chain seq x y z
N MET A 1 -11.30 34.26 -4.27
CA MET A 1 -11.70 32.83 -4.28
C MET A 1 -10.42 32.01 -4.30
N ALA A 2 -10.10 31.29 -3.23
CA ALA A 2 -8.92 30.43 -3.20
C ALA A 2 -9.23 29.16 -3.99
N ALA A 3 -8.40 28.86 -4.99
CA ALA A 3 -8.45 27.59 -5.69
C ALA A 3 -8.09 26.49 -4.69
N LEU A 4 -9.05 25.60 -4.39
CA LEU A 4 -8.80 24.33 -3.72
C LEU A 4 -7.84 23.55 -4.62
N THR A 5 -6.55 23.55 -4.30
CA THR A 5 -5.59 22.62 -4.85
C THR A 5 -6.08 21.22 -4.48
N MET A 6 -6.77 20.55 -5.41
CA MET A 6 -6.99 19.12 -5.32
C MET A 6 -5.61 18.49 -5.28
N THR A 7 -5.13 18.16 -4.08
CA THR A 7 -3.86 17.48 -3.88
C THR A 7 -4.02 16.13 -4.58
N ASN A 8 -3.48 16.02 -5.78
CA ASN A 8 -3.64 14.85 -6.60
C ASN A 8 -2.96 13.70 -5.85
N ILE A 9 -3.76 12.77 -5.35
CA ILE A 9 -3.26 11.63 -4.57
C ILE A 9 -2.50 10.72 -5.55
N LEU A 10 -1.18 10.84 -5.52
CA LEU A 10 -0.29 10.07 -6.39
C LEU A 10 -0.03 8.70 -5.77
N ILE A 11 -0.69 7.70 -6.34
CA ILE A 11 -0.35 6.29 -6.12
C ILE A 11 0.68 5.91 -7.19
N PRO A 12 1.89 5.46 -6.81
CA PRO A 12 2.90 5.00 -7.77
C PRO A 12 2.40 3.80 -8.57
N GLU A 13 2.91 3.64 -9.79
CA GLU A 13 2.62 2.48 -10.64
C GLU A 13 2.96 1.16 -9.93
N LYS A 14 2.29 0.05 -10.30
CA LYS A 14 2.51 -1.28 -9.70
C LYS A 14 3.97 -1.75 -9.75
N SER A 15 4.72 -1.29 -10.75
CA SER A 15 6.14 -1.61 -10.96
C SER A 15 7.09 -0.85 -10.03
N ASP A 16 6.61 0.17 -9.32
CA ASP A 16 7.44 0.98 -8.44
C ASP A 16 8.00 0.14 -7.27
N PRO A 17 9.32 0.16 -7.02
CA PRO A 17 9.95 -0.62 -5.96
C PRO A 17 9.47 -0.24 -4.54
N VAL A 18 8.83 0.91 -4.35
CA VAL A 18 8.21 1.30 -3.08
C VAL A 18 7.16 0.28 -2.64
N TRP A 19 6.43 -0.33 -3.58
CA TRP A 19 5.42 -1.33 -3.27
C TRP A 19 6.03 -2.55 -2.59
N LYS A 20 7.18 -3.01 -3.10
CA LYS A 20 7.93 -4.12 -2.47
C LYS A 20 8.34 -3.77 -1.04
N LYS A 21 8.78 -2.53 -0.79
CA LYS A 21 9.12 -2.07 0.58
C LYS A 21 7.91 -2.06 1.50
N ILE A 22 6.76 -1.60 1.01
CA ILE A 22 5.50 -1.52 1.76
C ILE A 22 4.99 -2.90 2.14
N VAL A 23 4.89 -3.82 1.17
CA VAL A 23 4.33 -5.15 1.44
C VAL A 23 5.24 -5.96 2.37
N LEU A 24 6.57 -5.85 2.21
CA LEU A 24 7.54 -6.57 3.04
C LEU A 24 7.69 -6.02 4.47
N ASN A 25 7.34 -4.76 4.72
CA ASN A 25 7.45 -4.13 6.04
C ASN A 25 6.09 -3.65 6.56
N CYS A 26 5.01 -4.29 6.12
CA CYS A 26 3.65 -3.84 6.40
C CYS A 26 3.28 -3.87 7.89
N ASP A 27 3.98 -4.69 8.68
CA ASP A 27 3.87 -4.79 10.13
C ASP A 27 4.38 -3.56 10.88
N LYS A 28 5.26 -2.78 10.25
CA LYS A 28 5.87 -1.56 10.83
C LYS A 28 5.12 -0.28 10.45
N LEU A 29 4.10 -0.37 9.60
CA LEU A 29 3.36 0.78 9.08
C LEU A 29 2.15 1.09 9.97
N LEU A 30 1.95 2.39 10.22
CA LEU A 30 0.87 2.87 11.07
C LEU A 30 -0.29 3.43 10.23
N PHE A 31 -1.29 2.59 9.99
CA PHE A 31 -2.48 2.97 9.25
C PHE A 31 -3.56 3.54 10.16
N LYS A 32 -4.27 4.57 9.70
CA LYS A 32 -5.44 5.12 10.39
C LYS A 32 -6.70 4.34 10.04
N ALA A 33 -6.96 4.09 8.76
CA ALA A 33 -8.22 3.50 8.34
C ALA A 33 -8.28 1.99 8.64
N LEU A 34 -9.43 1.54 9.18
CA LEU A 34 -9.65 0.12 9.48
C LEU A 34 -9.55 -0.73 8.21
N ALA A 35 -10.12 -0.26 7.09
CA ALA A 35 -10.06 -0.96 5.81
C ALA A 35 -8.61 -1.21 5.38
N THR A 36 -7.73 -0.22 5.53
CA THR A 36 -6.30 -0.36 5.24
C THR A 36 -5.65 -1.41 6.13
N LYS A 37 -5.90 -1.37 7.45
CA LYS A 37 -5.37 -2.37 8.40
C LYS A 37 -5.76 -3.79 8.01
N LEU A 38 -7.02 -4.02 7.65
CA LEU A 38 -7.53 -5.35 7.26
C LEU A 38 -6.87 -5.85 5.97
N VAL A 39 -6.71 -4.98 4.97
CA VAL A 39 -6.04 -5.35 3.72
C VAL A 39 -4.56 -5.62 3.94
N MET A 40 -3.88 -4.81 4.73
CA MET A 40 -2.45 -5.01 5.01
C MET A 40 -2.20 -6.26 5.86
N MET A 41 -3.15 -6.64 6.74
CA MET A 41 -3.11 -7.93 7.41
C MET A 41 -3.23 -9.10 6.41
N ARG A 42 -4.09 -8.99 5.40
CA ARG A 42 -4.17 -9.97 4.31
C ARG A 42 -2.88 -10.05 3.50
N VAL A 43 -2.29 -8.90 3.16
CA VAL A 43 -0.99 -8.82 2.48
C VAL A 43 0.10 -9.54 3.28
N LYS A 44 0.15 -9.31 4.60
CA LYS A 44 1.06 -10.00 5.50
C LYS A 44 0.88 -11.53 5.45
N MET A 45 -0.37 -11.99 5.57
CA MET A 45 -0.67 -13.43 5.51
C MET A 45 -0.26 -14.07 4.19
N ILE A 46 -0.32 -13.35 3.06
CA ILE A 46 0.17 -13.87 1.77
C ILE A 46 1.69 -14.05 1.78
N ILE A 47 2.43 -13.14 2.43
CA ILE A 47 3.90 -13.18 2.45
C ILE A 47 4.40 -14.26 3.42
N ASP A 48 3.82 -14.33 4.61
CA ASP A 48 4.25 -15.17 5.74
C ASP A 48 3.96 -16.67 5.55
N ILE A 49 3.38 -17.10 4.42
CA ILE A 49 3.21 -18.53 4.11
C ILE A 49 4.59 -19.15 3.86
N ASP A 50 5.05 -19.98 4.78
CA ASP A 50 6.28 -20.77 4.67
C ASP A 50 6.27 -21.61 3.40
N SER A 51 7.12 -21.24 2.44
CA SER A 51 7.38 -22.04 1.23
C SER A 51 8.57 -21.48 0.45
N GLU A 52 9.34 -22.42 -0.13
CA GLU A 52 10.59 -22.23 -0.85
C GLU A 52 10.53 -21.19 -2.00
N ASN A 53 11.72 -20.69 -2.36
CA ASN A 53 11.99 -19.41 -3.04
C ASN A 53 11.15 -19.07 -4.29
N GLU A 54 10.79 -20.02 -5.16
CA GLU A 54 10.01 -19.70 -6.38
C GLU A 54 8.58 -19.21 -6.09
N ILE A 55 8.00 -19.64 -4.97
CA ILE A 55 6.67 -19.19 -4.56
C ILE A 55 6.77 -17.80 -3.92
N TYR A 56 7.92 -17.44 -3.35
CA TYR A 56 8.11 -16.19 -2.61
C TYR A 56 7.94 -14.95 -3.49
N ASP A 57 8.58 -14.92 -4.67
CA ASP A 57 8.45 -13.77 -5.59
C ASP A 57 7.03 -13.62 -6.14
N LYS A 58 6.34 -14.73 -6.43
CA LYS A 58 4.93 -14.73 -6.84
C LYS A 58 4.02 -14.20 -5.74
N ARG A 59 4.31 -14.51 -4.47
CA ARG A 59 3.56 -13.98 -3.30
C ARG A 59 3.78 -12.48 -3.14
N ILE A 60 5.00 -11.98 -3.34
CA ILE A 60 5.27 -10.54 -3.36
C ILE A 60 4.46 -9.86 -4.45
N GLN A 61 4.47 -10.38 -5.68
CA GLN A 61 3.70 -9.80 -6.79
C GLN A 61 2.19 -9.78 -6.49
N LEU A 62 1.63 -10.88 -5.99
CA LEU A 62 0.23 -10.95 -5.58
C LEU A 62 -0.09 -9.95 -4.47
N SER A 63 0.78 -9.82 -3.47
CA SER A 63 0.63 -8.85 -2.39
C SER A 63 0.65 -7.40 -2.89
N ILE A 64 1.52 -7.08 -3.84
CA ILE A 64 1.57 -5.76 -4.48
C ILE A 64 0.26 -5.50 -5.25
N GLU A 65 -0.23 -6.50 -5.99
CA GLU A 65 -1.49 -6.39 -6.73
C GLU A 65 -2.67 -6.12 -5.79
N VAL A 66 -2.81 -6.88 -4.71
CA VAL A 66 -3.86 -6.71 -3.70
C VAL A 66 -3.81 -5.31 -3.09
N ALA A 67 -2.63 -4.86 -2.67
CA ALA A 67 -2.45 -3.54 -2.07
C ALA A 67 -2.76 -2.42 -3.07
N TYR A 68 -2.19 -2.48 -4.27
CA TYR A 68 -2.40 -1.47 -5.31
C TYR A 68 -3.87 -1.35 -5.68
N ASP A 69 -4.54 -2.47 -5.92
CA ASP A 69 -5.95 -2.48 -6.31
C ASP A 69 -6.83 -1.88 -5.21
N PHE A 70 -6.54 -2.21 -3.95
CA PHE A 70 -7.24 -1.62 -2.81
C PHE A 70 -7.09 -0.11 -2.76
N PHE A 71 -5.86 0.41 -2.75
CA PHE A 71 -5.62 1.85 -2.66
C PHE A 71 -6.16 2.59 -3.89
N SER A 72 -6.04 2.00 -5.08
CA SER A 72 -6.54 2.60 -6.34
C SER A 72 -8.06 2.70 -6.38
N LYS A 73 -8.79 1.71 -5.85
CA LYS A 73 -10.25 1.69 -5.81
C LYS A 73 -10.83 2.53 -4.68
N ASN A 74 -10.06 2.75 -3.61
CA ASN A 74 -10.55 3.37 -2.36
C ASN A 74 -9.89 4.72 -2.04
N LYS A 75 -9.27 5.39 -3.03
CA LYS A 75 -8.46 6.62 -2.85
C LYS A 75 -9.03 7.65 -1.88
N ASN A 76 -10.33 7.91 -1.96
CA ASN A 76 -11.00 8.92 -1.14
C ASN A 76 -11.15 8.50 0.33
N ILE A 77 -11.35 7.21 0.59
CA ILE A 77 -11.59 6.67 1.93
C ILE A 77 -10.27 6.55 2.71
N VAL A 78 -9.18 6.21 2.01
CA VAL A 78 -7.86 5.94 2.61
C VAL A 78 -6.82 6.98 2.24
N GLN A 79 -7.24 8.20 1.89
CA GLN A 79 -6.37 9.28 1.46
C GLN A 79 -5.24 9.58 2.44
N ASP A 80 -5.53 9.61 3.74
CA ASP A 80 -4.54 9.85 4.80
C ASP A 80 -3.45 8.77 4.82
N ASP A 81 -3.84 7.51 4.65
CA ASP A 81 -2.90 6.39 4.60
C ASP A 81 -2.07 6.43 3.31
N ILE A 82 -2.66 6.81 2.18
CA ILE A 82 -1.93 6.99 0.92
C ILE A 82 -0.90 8.13 1.05
N LYS A 83 -1.27 9.25 1.67
CA LYS A 83 -0.34 10.35 1.94
C LYS A 83 0.81 9.89 2.84
N TYR A 84 0.51 9.18 3.92
CA TYR A 84 1.51 8.61 4.82
C TYR A 84 2.50 7.68 4.09
N LEU A 85 2.02 6.88 3.14
CA LEU A 85 2.84 5.93 2.40
C LEU A 85 3.72 6.59 1.33
N PHE A 86 3.20 7.57 0.59
CA PHE A 86 3.82 8.04 -0.65
C PHE A 86 4.19 9.52 -0.68
N ASN A 87 3.62 10.37 0.17
CA ASN A 87 3.88 11.81 0.18
C ASN A 87 4.74 12.20 1.39
N LYS A 88 6.01 11.81 1.38
CA LYS A 88 6.97 12.06 2.48
C LYS A 88 7.51 13.51 2.59
N ASP A 89 6.92 14.47 1.90
CA ASP A 89 7.41 15.88 1.88
C ASP A 89 6.69 16.83 2.87
N GLU A 90 5.92 16.32 3.84
CA GLU A 90 5.28 17.17 4.87
C GLU A 90 5.59 16.71 6.31
N PHE A 91 6.87 16.65 6.66
CA PHE A 91 7.34 16.67 8.05
C PHE A 91 8.37 17.76 8.27
#